data_AF-A0A3R7V142-F1
#
_entry.id   AF-A0A3R7V142-F1
#
_cell.length_a   1.000
_cell.length_b   1.000
_cell.length_c   1.000
_cell.angle_alpha   90.00
_cell.angle_beta   90.00
_cell.angle_gamma   90.00
#
_symmetry.space_group_name_H-M   'P 1'
#
loop_
_entity.id
_entity.type
_entity.pdbx_description
1 polymer ?
#
loop_
_entity_poly.entity_id
_entity_poly.type
_entity_poly.pdbx_seq_one_letter_code
_entity_poly.pdbx_strand_id
1 'polypeptide(L)'
;MKTRSLNELRQTRDAVYTPPTSHEQCLKQRLEGRSYLVLDAQGLPEVTCDDVQCILDVRPTLNGEAVLSHFDGGATAMTLPDGGSIRVVPRRKRN
;
A
#
# COMPACT_ATOMS: atom_id res chain seq x y z
N MET A 1 -32.66 -46.16 11.42
CA MET A 1 -31.67 -45.05 11.32
C MET A 1 -30.64 -45.26 12.41
N LYS A 2 -29.34 -45.39 12.08
CA LYS A 2 -28.28 -45.56 13.09
C LYS A 2 -28.07 -44.24 13.83
N THR A 3 -28.29 -44.24 15.14
CA THR A 3 -27.97 -43.15 16.05
C THR A 3 -26.45 -43.09 16.23
N ARG A 4 -25.85 -41.96 15.87
CA ARG A 4 -24.40 -41.72 16.01
C ARG A 4 -24.02 -41.65 17.49
N SER A 5 -22.81 -42.12 17.81
CA SER A 5 -22.29 -42.09 19.19
C SER A 5 -21.94 -40.65 19.62
N LEU A 6 -21.96 -40.37 20.92
CA LEU A 6 -21.60 -39.05 21.48
C LEU A 6 -20.18 -38.60 21.06
N ASN A 7 -19.27 -39.54 20.78
CA ASN A 7 -17.93 -39.23 20.25
C ASN A 7 -17.96 -38.77 18.79
N GLU A 8 -18.81 -39.35 17.95
CA GLU A 8 -18.97 -38.96 16.54
C GLU A 8 -19.61 -37.57 16.39
N LEU A 9 -20.45 -37.16 17.36
CA LEU A 9 -21.02 -35.81 17.42
C LEU A 9 -19.98 -34.77 17.86
N ARG A 10 -19.06 -35.12 18.76
CA ARG A 10 -17.97 -34.23 19.22
C ARG A 10 -16.95 -33.91 18.13
N GLN A 11 -16.69 -34.86 17.22
CA GLN A 11 -15.77 -34.65 16.09
C GLN A 11 -16.25 -33.63 15.05
N THR A 12 -17.53 -33.26 15.05
CA THR A 12 -18.08 -32.28 14.08
C THR A 12 -17.95 -30.82 14.52
N ARG A 13 -17.35 -30.55 15.68
CA ARG A 13 -17.41 -29.22 16.30
C ARG A 13 -16.09 -28.75 16.92
N ASP A 14 -14.97 -29.11 16.32
CA ASP A 14 -13.73 -28.38 16.54
C ASP A 14 -13.85 -27.02 15.84
N ALA A 15 -14.51 -26.07 16.49
CA ALA A 15 -14.36 -24.67 16.17
C ALA A 15 -12.90 -24.31 16.44
N VAL A 16 -12.05 -24.49 15.43
CA VAL A 16 -10.64 -24.14 15.48
C VAL A 16 -10.58 -22.64 15.77
N TYR A 17 -10.11 -22.28 16.96
CA TYR A 17 -9.94 -20.88 17.33
C TYR A 17 -9.02 -20.22 16.31
N THR A 18 -9.59 -19.29 15.53
CA THR A 18 -8.83 -18.47 14.59
C THR A 18 -8.61 -17.12 15.26
N PRO A 19 -7.39 -16.79 15.70
CA PRO A 19 -7.16 -15.51 16.34
C PRO A 19 -7.50 -14.37 15.36
N PRO A 20 -8.11 -13.29 15.84
CA PRO A 20 -8.42 -12.15 14.99
C PRO A 20 -7.14 -11.52 14.46
N THR A 21 -7.23 -10.99 13.23
CA THR A 21 -6.17 -10.20 12.59
C THR A 21 -5.77 -9.03 13.48
N SER A 22 -4.46 -8.75 13.59
CA SER A 22 -3.98 -7.67 14.46
C SER A 22 -4.38 -6.28 13.91
N HIS A 23 -4.38 -5.28 14.79
CA HIS A 23 -4.68 -3.89 14.40
C HIS A 23 -3.79 -3.41 13.24
N GLU A 24 -2.49 -3.70 13.28
CA GLU A 24 -1.56 -3.33 12.23
C GLU A 24 -1.84 -4.05 10.90
N GLN A 25 -2.22 -5.33 10.96
CA GLN A 25 -2.59 -6.10 9.77
C GLN A 25 -3.87 -5.55 9.15
N CYS A 26 -4.87 -5.18 9.96
CA CYS A 26 -6.07 -4.50 9.49
C CYS A 26 -5.74 -3.15 8.83
N LEU A 27 -4.83 -2.36 9.41
CA LEU A 27 -4.37 -1.10 8.80
C LEU A 27 -3.65 -1.33 7.46
N LYS A 28 -2.80 -2.35 7.36
CA LYS A 28 -2.11 -2.72 6.11
C LYS A 28 -3.10 -3.18 5.04
N GLN A 29 -4.11 -3.97 5.38
CA GLN A 29 -5.13 -4.42 4.43
C GLN A 29 -6.01 -3.28 3.89
N ARG A 30 -6.12 -2.17 4.63
CA ARG A 30 -6.79 -0.95 4.19
C ARG A 30 -5.95 -0.13 3.22
N LEU A 31 -4.66 -0.40 3.07
CA LEU A 31 -3.84 0.27 2.06
C LEU A 31 -4.16 -0.33 0.69
N GLU A 32 -4.63 0.51 -0.23
CA GLU A 32 -4.99 0.10 -1.60
C GLU A 32 -3.80 0.21 -2.55
N GLY A 33 -2.84 1.07 -2.21
CA GLY A 33 -1.65 1.30 -2.99
C GLY A 33 -0.88 2.52 -2.51
N ARG A 34 0.09 2.93 -3.32
CA ARG A 34 0.88 4.14 -3.13
C ARG A 34 0.40 5.18 -4.15
N SER A 35 0.34 6.43 -3.72
CA SER A 35 0.27 7.59 -4.62
C SER A 35 1.51 8.44 -4.41
N TYR A 36 1.79 9.31 -5.35
CA TYR A 36 2.96 10.14 -5.40
C TYR A 36 2.52 11.60 -5.45
N LEU A 37 3.01 12.39 -4.50
CA LEU A 37 2.80 13.83 -4.46
C LEU A 37 4.09 14.49 -4.97
N VAL A 38 4.01 15.19 -6.09
CA VAL A 38 5.11 15.98 -6.62
C VAL A 38 5.01 17.39 -6.07
N LEU A 39 6.09 17.83 -5.44
CA LEU A 39 6.25 19.15 -4.84
C LEU A 39 7.25 19.96 -5.65
N ASP A 40 7.00 21.26 -5.80
CA ASP A 40 7.95 22.22 -6.36
C ASP A 40 9.10 22.54 -5.37
N ALA A 41 10.01 23.42 -5.78
CA ALA A 41 11.16 23.85 -4.97
C ALA A 41 10.76 24.62 -3.70
N GLN A 42 9.54 25.16 -3.66
CA GLN A 42 8.94 25.87 -2.53
C GLN A 42 8.20 24.92 -1.60
N GLY A 43 8.07 23.64 -1.97
CA GLY A 43 7.36 22.62 -1.22
C GLY A 43 5.84 22.64 -1.43
N LEU A 44 5.35 23.34 -2.47
CA LEU A 44 3.94 23.39 -2.81
C LEU A 44 3.55 22.21 -3.70
N PRO A 45 2.33 21.66 -3.54
CA PRO A 45 1.87 20.54 -4.33
C PRO A 45 1.58 20.99 -5.77
N GLU A 46 2.31 20.40 -6.72
CA GLU A 46 2.14 20.67 -8.14
C GLU A 46 1.21 19.65 -8.78
N VAL A 47 1.45 18.35 -8.52
CA VAL A 47 0.60 17.28 -9.03
C VAL A 47 0.52 16.10 -8.05
N THR A 48 -0.61 15.40 -8.08
CA THR A 48 -0.78 14.10 -7.43
C THR A 48 -0.91 13.03 -8.51
N CYS A 49 -0.10 11.99 -8.40
CA CYS A 49 0.00 10.88 -9.34
C CYS A 49 -0.30 9.56 -8.66
N ASP A 50 -1.02 8.67 -9.33
CA ASP A 50 -1.34 7.35 -8.81
C ASP A 50 -0.28 6.29 -9.16
N ASP A 51 0.52 6.55 -10.19
CA ASP A 51 1.59 5.66 -10.65
C ASP A 51 2.84 6.46 -11.06
N VAL A 52 3.93 5.73 -11.37
CA VAL A 52 5.18 6.35 -11.81
C VAL A 52 5.07 6.91 -13.23
N GLN A 53 4.18 6.39 -14.08
CA GLN A 53 4.02 6.93 -15.45
C GLN A 53 3.49 8.36 -15.43
N CYS A 54 2.51 8.66 -14.57
CA CYS A 54 2.04 10.03 -14.36
C CYS A 54 3.17 10.98 -13.90
N ILE A 55 4.13 10.49 -13.11
CA ILE A 55 5.30 11.30 -12.73
C ILE A 55 6.15 11.61 -13.95
N LEU A 56 6.39 10.62 -14.81
CA LEU A 56 7.19 10.77 -16.03
C LEU A 56 6.51 11.66 -17.06
N ASP A 57 5.18 11.63 -17.15
CA ASP A 57 4.42 12.53 -18.01
C ASP A 57 4.58 14.01 -17.60
N VAL A 58 4.62 14.28 -16.29
CA VAL A 58 4.80 15.64 -15.75
C VAL A 58 6.28 16.05 -15.69
N ARG A 59 7.18 15.08 -15.50
CA ARG A 59 8.63 15.28 -15.37
C ARG A 59 9.38 14.32 -16.31
N PRO A 60 9.32 14.54 -17.63
CA PRO A 60 9.91 13.62 -18.63
C PRO A 60 11.44 13.57 -18.59
N THR A 61 12.08 14.52 -17.89
CA THR A 61 13.53 14.55 -17.66
C THR A 61 13.99 13.52 -16.63
N LEU A 62 13.07 12.93 -15.86
CA LEU A 62 13.39 11.91 -14.87
C LEU A 62 13.55 10.53 -15.52
N ASN A 63 14.49 9.74 -14.99
CA ASN A 63 14.61 8.34 -15.38
C ASN A 63 13.63 7.48 -14.55
N GLY A 64 12.64 6.90 -15.23
CA GLY A 64 11.62 6.04 -14.61
C GLY A 64 12.17 4.86 -13.81
N GLU A 65 13.25 4.23 -14.27
CA GLU A 65 13.89 3.12 -13.52
C GLU A 65 14.48 3.60 -12.20
N ALA A 66 15.08 4.79 -12.18
CA ALA A 66 15.63 5.38 -10.96
C ALA A 66 14.51 5.72 -9.96
N VAL A 67 13.38 6.24 -10.45
CA VAL A 67 12.20 6.54 -9.63
C VAL A 67 11.62 5.26 -9.03
N LEU A 68 11.42 4.22 -9.83
CA LEU A 68 10.92 2.92 -9.37
C LEU A 68 11.86 2.29 -8.33
N SER A 69 13.15 2.18 -8.67
CA SER A 69 14.14 1.55 -7.79
C SER A 69 14.25 2.24 -6.43
N HIS A 70 14.11 3.57 -6.39
CA HIS A 70 14.17 4.33 -5.13
C HIS A 70 12.99 4.01 -4.20
N PHE A 71 11.79 3.93 -4.76
CA PHE A 71 10.57 3.67 -3.97
C PHE A 71 10.34 2.18 -3.68
N ASP A 72 10.87 1.28 -4.51
CA ASP A 72 10.91 -0.16 -4.22
C ASP A 72 11.80 -0.47 -3.01
N GLY A 73 12.87 0.32 -2.80
CA GLY A 73 13.70 0.28 -1.59
C GLY A 73 12.99 0.74 -0.30
N GLY A 74 11.71 1.16 -0.38
CA GLY A 74 10.92 1.60 0.76
C GLY A 74 11.14 3.05 1.17
N ALA A 75 11.88 3.83 0.37
CA ALA A 75 11.98 5.26 0.58
C ALA A 75 10.60 5.94 0.48
N THR A 76 10.39 7.01 1.24
CA THR A 76 9.11 7.75 1.26
C THR A 76 9.20 9.10 0.55
N ALA A 77 10.42 9.55 0.22
CA ALA A 77 10.65 10.80 -0.49
C ALA A 77 11.88 10.71 -1.41
N MET A 78 11.83 11.39 -2.54
CA MET A 78 12.93 11.58 -3.48
C MET A 78 13.10 13.07 -3.75
N THR A 79 14.32 13.59 -3.63
CA THR A 79 14.63 14.98 -4.02
C THR A 79 14.91 15.05 -5.51
N LEU A 80 14.38 16.08 -6.16
CA LEU A 80 14.54 16.32 -7.59
C LEU A 80 15.67 17.33 -7.86
N PRO A 81 16.31 17.28 -9.04
CA PRO A 81 17.43 18.17 -9.38
C PRO A 81 17.03 19.64 -9.54
N ASP A 82 15.74 19.93 -9.75
CA ASP A 82 15.17 21.28 -9.79
C ASP A 82 14.89 21.87 -8.39
N GLY A 83 15.20 21.13 -7.33
CA GLY A 83 14.94 21.50 -5.94
C GLY A 83 13.57 21.03 -5.42
N GLY A 84 12.73 20.45 -6.28
CA GLY A 84 11.46 19.85 -5.89
C GLY A 84 11.61 18.51 -5.17
N SER A 85 10.49 17.88 -4.84
CA SER A 85 10.52 16.53 -4.26
C SER A 85 9.29 15.70 -4.61
N ILE A 86 9.47 14.39 -4.73
CA ILE A 86 8.37 13.42 -4.85
C ILE A 86 8.19 12.77 -3.48
N ARG A 87 6.96 12.72 -2.98
CA ARG A 87 6.62 12.05 -1.71
C ARG A 87 5.60 10.94 -1.93
N VAL A 88 5.81 9.81 -1.29
CA VAL A 88 4.84 8.71 -1.28
C VAL A 88 3.74 9.02 -0.27
N VAL A 89 2.51 9.05 -0.74
CA VAL A 89 1.31 9.18 0.07
C VAL A 89 0.57 7.84 0.06
N PRO A 90 0.39 7.19 1.22
CA PRO A 90 -0.33 5.92 1.29
C PRO A 90 -1.81 6.14 0.98
N ARG A 91 -2.34 5.44 -0.03
CA ARG A 91 -3.78 5.47 -0.32
C ARG A 91 -4.50 4.42 0.50
N ARG A 92 -5.62 4.84 1.10
CA ARG A 92 -6.54 3.94 1.80
C ARG A 92 -7.68 3.56 0.87
N LYS A 93 -8.10 2.30 0.92
CA LYS A 93 -9.34 1.82 0.30
C LYS A 93 -10.48 2.72 0.75
N ARG A 94 -11.20 3.30 -0.21
CA ARG A 94 -12.43 4.03 0.06
C ARG A 94 -13.51 2.98 0.36
N ASN A 95 -13.99 2.92 1.60
CA ASN A 95 -15.11 2.08 2.00
C ASN A 95 -16.40 2.50 1.29
#